data_AF-A0A4Y4B5L6-F1
#
_entry.id   AF-A0A4Y4B5L6-F1
#
_cell.length_a   1.000
_cell.length_b   1.000
_cell.length_c   1.000
_cell.angle_alpha   90.00
_cell.angle_beta   90.00
_cell.angle_gamma   90.00
#
_symmetry.space_group_name_H-M   'P 1'
#
loop_
_entity.id
_entity.type
_entity.pdbx_description
1 polymer ?
#
loop_
_entity_poly.entity_id
_entity_poly.type
_entity_poly.pdbx_seq_one_letter_code
_entity_poly.pdbx_strand_id
1 'polypeptide(L)' 'MTAALKVGDLTRIYPGGGGIRGIDFTADERAMTAVIGPNGAGKTVLFSIIAGLARPESNASAWRQRWSRIRRS' A
#
# COMPACT_ATOMS: atom_id res chain seq x y z
N MET A 1 -8.77 13.93 11.17
CA MET A 1 -8.89 12.77 10.28
C MET A 1 -7.75 11.81 10.63
N THR A 2 -8.03 10.52 10.84
CA THR A 2 -7.04 9.53 11.27
C THR A 2 -6.68 8.63 10.09
N ALA A 3 -5.39 8.48 9.78
CA ALA A 3 -4.95 7.63 8.68
C ALA A 3 -5.00 6.15 9.06
N ALA A 4 -5.72 5.32 8.30
CA ALA A 4 -5.75 3.87 8.48
C ALA A 4 -4.49 3.20 7.90
N LEU A 5 -3.99 3.74 6.79
CA LEU A 5 -2.81 3.25 6.09
C LEU A 5 -2.03 4.44 5.52
N LYS A 6 -0.74 4.49 5.80
CA LYS A 6 0.19 5.43 5.18
C LYS A 6 1.32 4.67 4.52
N VAL A 7 1.55 4.99 3.26
CA VAL A 7 2.58 4.37 2.43
C VAL A 7 3.44 5.49 1.86
N GLY A 8 4.76 5.35 1.99
CA GLY A 8 5.74 6.31 1.50
C GLY A 8 6.90 5.63 0.78
N ASP A 9 7.28 6.18 -0.36
CA ASP A 9 8.32 5.68 -1.27
C ASP A 9 8.15 4.20 -1.64
N LEU A 10 6.91 3.76 -1.87
CA LEU A 10 6.66 2.35 -2.15
C LEU A 10 7.14 1.97 -3.55
N THR A 11 8.21 1.18 -3.56
CA THR A 11 8.85 0.70 -4.77
C THR A 11 8.90 -0.82 -4.80
N ARG A 12 8.59 -1.40 -5.95
CA ARG A 12 8.78 -2.82 -6.26
C ARG A 12 8.95 -3.00 -7.75
N ILE A 13 10.10 -3.51 -8.16
CA ILE A 13 10.43 -3.78 -9.56
C ILE A 13 10.70 -5.27 -9.72
N TYR A 14 10.16 -5.88 -10.78
CA TYR A 14 10.38 -7.30 -11.06
C TYR A 14 11.46 -7.52 -12.13
N PRO A 15 12.19 -8.65 -12.08
CA PRO A 15 13.04 -9.07 -13.18
C PRO A 15 12.21 -9.19 -14.46
N GLY A 16 12.65 -8.57 -15.55
CA GLY A 16 11.89 -8.51 -16.81
C GLY A 16 11.01 -7.26 -16.98
N GLY A 17 11.03 -6.34 -16.00
CA GLY A 17 10.33 -5.06 -16.08
C GLY A 17 8.94 -5.06 -15.44
N GLY A 18 8.36 -3.85 -15.35
CA GLY A 18 7.11 -3.62 -14.64
C GLY A 18 7.25 -3.46 -13.14
N GLY A 19 6.13 -3.20 -12.47
CA GLY A 19 6.08 -2.91 -11.04
C GLY A 19 5.58 -1.51 -10.73
N ILE A 20 5.91 -1.01 -9.55
CA ILE A 20 5.59 0.34 -9.08
C ILE A 20 6.86 1.00 -8.54
N ARG A 21 6.94 2.33 -8.59
CA ARG A 21 8.10 3.09 -8.11
C ARG A 21 7.65 4.38 -7.45
N GLY A 22 8.16 4.65 -6.26
CA GLY A 22 7.93 5.90 -5.53
C GLY A 22 6.45 6.20 -5.30
N ILE A 23 5.65 5.21 -4.94
CA ILE A 23 4.22 5.43 -4.66
C ILE A 23 4.04 5.94 -3.23
N ASP A 24 3.53 7.17 -3.12
CA ASP A 24 3.10 7.78 -1.86
C ASP A 24 1.57 7.84 -1.83
N PHE A 25 0.94 7.26 -0.80
CA PHE A 25 -0.49 7.46 -0.59
C PHE A 25 -0.90 7.29 0.87
N THR A 26 -2.02 7.91 1.22
CA THR A 26 -2.67 7.76 2.52
C THR A 26 -4.12 7.34 2.30
N ALA A 27 -4.56 6.31 3.02
CA ALA A 27 -5.96 5.94 3.10
C ALA A 27 -6.48 6.23 4.51
N ASP A 28 -7.51 7.06 4.58
CA ASP A 28 -8.10 7.50 5.85
C ASP A 28 -9.04 6.45 6.44
N GLU A 29 -9.11 6.42 7.77
CA GLU A 29 -10.13 5.65 8.46
C GLU A 29 -11.52 6.14 8.05
N ARG A 30 -12.43 5.18 7.86
CA ARG A 30 -13.84 5.44 7.49
C ARG A 30 -14.00 6.13 6.12
N ALA A 31 -12.99 6.09 5.27
CA ALA A 31 -13.05 6.56 3.90
C ALA A 31 -12.94 5.39 2.90
N MET A 32 -13.67 5.48 1.79
CA MET A 32 -13.49 4.57 0.66
C MET A 32 -12.38 5.12 -0.23
N THR A 33 -11.25 4.41 -0.30
CA THR A 33 -10.12 4.76 -1.17
C THR A 33 -10.08 3.80 -2.36
N ALA A 34 -10.08 4.32 -3.59
CA ALA A 34 -9.98 3.53 -4.81
C ALA A 34 -8.70 3.86 -5.57
N VAL A 35 -8.03 2.83 -6.08
CA VAL A 35 -6.87 2.96 -6.97
C VAL A 35 -7.31 2.63 -8.39
N ILE A 36 -7.25 3.61 -9.29
CA ILE A 36 -7.66 3.49 -10.69
C ILE A 36 -6.47 3.70 -11.63
N GLY A 37 -6.52 3.09 -12.82
CA GLY A 37 -5.46 3.22 -13.81
C GLY A 37 -5.53 2.13 -14.88
N PRO A 38 -4.77 2.26 -15.98
CA PRO A 38 -4.78 1.30 -17.09
C PRO A 38 -4.22 -0.08 -16.67
N ASN A 39 -4.43 -1.09 -17.52
CA ASN A 39 -3.80 -2.39 -17.34
C ASN A 39 -2.28 -2.26 -17.39
N GLY A 40 -1.59 -2.99 -16.52
CA GLY A 40 -0.12 -2.88 -16.40
C GLY A 40 0.38 -1.71 -15.53
N ALA A 41 -0.47 -0.81 -15.05
CA ALA A 41 -0.07 0.32 -14.19
C ALA A 41 0.44 -0.06 -12.79
N GLY A 42 0.53 -1.37 -12.47
CA GLY A 42 1.05 -1.83 -11.17
C GLY A 42 0.02 -1.88 -10.02
N LYS A 43 -1.28 -1.71 -10.30
CA LYS A 43 -2.35 -1.81 -9.28
C LYS A 43 -2.30 -3.13 -8.50
N THR A 44 -2.17 -4.26 -9.19
CA THR A 44 -2.05 -5.57 -8.55
C THR A 44 -0.82 -5.65 -7.66
N VAL A 45 0.32 -5.12 -8.13
CA VAL A 45 1.57 -5.07 -7.35
C VAL A 45 1.38 -4.25 -6.07
N LEU A 46 0.77 -3.07 -6.18
CA LEU A 46 0.43 -2.21 -5.05
C LEU A 46 -0.45 -2.95 -4.03
N PHE A 47 -1.54 -3.56 -4.47
CA PHE A 47 -2.44 -4.31 -3.57
C PHE A 47 -1.77 -5.52 -2.93
N SER A 48 -0.95 -6.27 -3.68
CA SER A 48 -0.19 -7.39 -3.13
C SER A 48 0.73 -6.96 -1.99
N ILE A 49 1.38 -5.80 -2.11
CA ILE A 49 2.25 -5.29 -1.04
C ILE A 49 1.43 -4.80 0.16
N ILE A 50 0.36 -4.03 -0.07
CA ILE A 50 -0.53 -3.53 1.00
C ILE A 50 -1.17 -4.68 1.79
N ALA A 51 -1.51 -5.78 1.10
CA ALA A 51 -2.08 -6.99 1.69
C ALA A 51 -1.03 -7.87 2.40
N GLY A 52 0.26 -7.53 2.31
CA GLY A 52 1.36 -8.31 2.89
C GLY A 52 1.71 -9.59 2.11
N LEU A 53 1.17 -9.74 0.89
CA LEU A 53 1.44 -10.88 -0.01
C LEU A 53 2.75 -10.73 -0.78
N ALA A 54 3.26 -9.50 -0.90
CA ALA A 54 4.55 -9.19 -1.50
C ALA A 54 5.33 -8.24 -0.60
N ARG A 55 6.67 -8.34 -0.63
CA ARG A 55 7.55 -7.39 0.05
C ARG A 55 7.93 -6.26 -0.92
N PRO A 56 7.95 -5.00 -0.46
CA PRO A 56 8.52 -3.94 -1.24
C PRO A 56 10.06 -4.00 -1.23
N GLU A 57 10.69 -3.14 -2.04
CA GLU A 57 12.13 -2.92 -1.97
C GLU A 57 12.54 -2.29 -0.63
N SER A 58 13.82 -2.44 -0.29
CA SER A 58 14.39 -2.10 1.03
C SER A 58 14.21 -0.65 1.45
N ASN A 59 13.98 0.27 0.49
CA ASN A 59 13.77 1.69 0.75
C ASN A 59 12.30 2.06 1.05
N ALA A 60 11.35 1.16 0.81
CA ALA A 60 9.95 1.48 0.96
C ALA A 60 9.50 1.46 2.43
N SER A 61 8.73 2.47 2.83
CA SER A 61 8.14 2.56 4.16
C SER A 61 6.62 2.40 4.09
N ALA A 62 6.10 1.29 4.63
CA ALA A 62 4.66 1.08 4.77
C ALA A 62 4.32 0.99 6.26
N TRP A 63 3.61 2.00 6.78
CA TRP A 63 3.18 2.03 8.18
C TRP A 63 1.66 1.91 8.24
N ARG A 64 1.20 0.81 8.82
CA ARG A 64 -0.20 0.65 9.24
C ARG A 64 -0.32 1.14 10.68
N GLN A 65 -1.24 2.06 10.93
CA GLN A 65 -1.63 2.32 12.31
C GLN A 65 -2.30 1.04 12.84
N ARG A 66 -1.77 0.52 13.94
CA ARG A 66 -2.23 -0.70 14.60
C ARG A 66 -3.71 -0.55 14.89
N TRP A 67 -4.54 -1.39 14.26
CA TRP A 67 -5.97 -1.52 14.55
C TRP A 67 -6.14 -1.46 16.07
N SER A 68 -6.80 -0.42 16.58
CA SER A 68 -7.11 -0.33 17.99
C SER A 68 -7.92 -1.57 18.35
N ARG A 69 -7.26 -2.48 19.06
CA ARG A 69 -7.78 -3.70 19.67
C ARG A 69 -9.27 -3.53 19.94
N ILE A 70 -10.12 -4.21 19.17
CA ILE A 70 -11.51 -4.46 19.57
C ILE A 70 -11.38 -5.18 20.90
N ARG A 71 -11.43 -4.43 21.99
CA ARG A 71 -11.70 -4.97 23.32
C ARG A 71 -13.12 -5.48 23.21
N ARG A 72 -13.26 -6.80 23.03
CA ARG A 72 -14.42 -7.50 23.58
C ARG A 72 -14.43 -7.20 25.07
N SER A 73 -15.43 -6.45 25.49
CA SER A 73 -16.02 -6.45 26.82
C SER A 73 -17.51 -6.32 26.61
#